data_AF-A0A3D2SIN2-F1
#
_entry.id   AF-A0A3D2SIN2-F1
#
_cell.length_a   1.000
_cell.length_b   1.000
_cell.length_c   1.000
_cell.angle_alpha   90.00
_cell.angle_beta   90.00
_cell.angle_gamma   90.00
#
_symmetry.space_group_name_H-M   'P 1'
#
loop_
_entity.id
_entity.type
_entity.pdbx_description
1 polymer ?
#
loop_
_entity_poly.entity_id
_entity_poly.type
_entity_poly.pdbx_seq_one_letter_code
_entity_poly.pdbx_strand_id
1 'polypeptide(L)' 'SAFSFHFTTPADVETFFMENGFDQVKVTQPKDYFDSDTVQQQNNQEHLGDLVWTIHAINKKHT' A
#
# COMPACT_ATOMS: atom_id res chain seq x y z
N SER A 1 -0.51 -23.15 6.66
CA SER A 1 0.12 -22.68 5.41
C SER A 1 0.49 -21.23 5.56
N ALA A 2 1.70 -20.85 5.14
CA ALA A 2 2.07 -19.46 4.93
C ALA A 2 1.97 -19.19 3.42
N PHE A 3 1.36 -18.07 3.04
CA PHE A 3 1.30 -17.63 1.65
C PHE A 3 2.07 -16.34 1.55
N SER A 4 2.94 -16.27 0.55
CA SER A 4 3.67 -15.06 0.23
C SER A 4 3.29 -14.63 -1.17
N PHE A 5 3.06 -13.34 -1.34
CA PHE A 5 2.85 -12.72 -2.64
C PHE A 5 4.05 -11.84 -2.94
N HIS A 6 4.50 -11.86 -4.18
CA HIS A 6 5.56 -10.98 -4.66
C HIS A 6 4.98 -10.09 -5.75
N PHE A 7 5.02 -8.79 -5.52
CA PHE A 7 4.55 -7.78 -6.46
C PHE A 7 5.73 -6.89 -6.83
N THR A 8 5.89 -6.61 -8.12
CA THR A 8 7.00 -5.80 -8.62
C THR A 8 6.64 -4.31 -8.57
N THR A 9 5.37 -3.99 -8.83
CA THR A 9 4.88 -2.61 -8.87
C THR A 9 3.61 -2.43 -8.02
N PRO A 10 3.34 -1.20 -7.53
CA PRO A 10 2.09 -0.90 -6.85
C PRO A 10 0.83 -1.20 -7.69
N ALA A 11 0.92 -1.04 -9.02
CA ALA A 11 -0.18 -1.33 -9.94
C ALA A 11 -0.53 -2.82 -9.98
N ASP A 12 0.45 -3.72 -9.81
CA ASP A 12 0.20 -5.17 -9.72
C ASP A 12 -0.65 -5.51 -8.49
N VAL A 13 -0.39 -4.81 -7.37
CA VAL A 13 -1.17 -4.96 -6.13
C VAL A 13 -2.58 -4.44 -6.35
N GLU A 14 -2.76 -3.25 -6.92
CA GLU A 14 -4.09 -2.68 -7.20
C GLU A 14 -4.93 -3.64 -8.07
N THR A 15 -4.33 -4.14 -9.15
CA THR A 15 -4.99 -5.07 -10.08
C THR A 15 -5.39 -6.36 -9.37
N PHE A 16 -4.49 -6.96 -8.59
CA PHE A 16 -4.78 -8.19 -7.84
C PHE A 16 -5.99 -8.02 -6.92
N PHE A 17 -6.05 -6.94 -6.13
CA PHE A 17 -7.17 -6.73 -5.22
C PHE A 17 -8.47 -6.41 -5.97
N MET A 18 -8.44 -5.65 -7.07
CA MET A 18 -9.63 -5.38 -7.87
C MET A 18 -10.21 -6.66 -8.49
N GLU A 19 -9.36 -7.51 -9.06
CA GLU A 19 -9.79 -8.80 -9.65
C GLU A 19 -10.33 -9.78 -8.60
N ASN A 20 -9.97 -9.61 -7.33
CA ASN A 20 -10.39 -10.47 -6.23
C ASN A 20 -11.54 -9.88 -5.39
N GLY A 21 -12.37 -9.03 -6.01
CA GLY A 21 -13.68 -8.65 -5.47
C GLY A 21 -13.71 -7.38 -4.65
N PHE A 22 -12.69 -6.53 -4.78
CA PHE A 22 -12.73 -5.16 -4.25
C PHE A 22 -13.14 -4.16 -5.32
N ASP A 23 -14.10 -3.29 -4.99
CA ASP A 23 -14.63 -2.30 -5.94
C ASP A 23 -13.71 -1.11 -6.13
N GLN A 24 -12.93 -0.79 -5.10
CA GLN A 24 -11.96 0.29 -5.13
C GLN A 24 -10.75 -0.11 -4.30
N VAL A 25 -9.57 0.06 -4.91
CA VAL A 25 -8.28 -0.20 -4.29
C VAL A 25 -7.40 1.02 -4.54
N LYS A 26 -6.66 1.43 -3.50
CA LYS A 26 -5.63 2.46 -3.59
C LYS A 26 -4.38 1.97 -2.89
N VAL A 27 -3.27 1.92 -3.61
CA VAL A 27 -1.96 1.60 -3.04
C VAL A 27 -1.15 2.88 -2.90
N THR A 28 -0.75 3.21 -1.69
CA THR A 28 0.07 4.38 -1.39
C THR A 28 1.42 3.95 -0.85
N GLN A 29 2.47 4.56 -1.38
CA GLN A 29 3.82 4.46 -0.88
C GLN A 29 4.24 5.83 -0.31
N PRO A 30 5.03 5.87 0.77
CA PRO A 30 5.63 7.11 1.25
C PRO A 30 6.43 7.78 0.14
N LYS A 31 6.01 8.98 -0.28
CA LYS A 31 6.76 9.82 -1.24
C LYS A 31 7.99 10.43 -0.59
N ASP A 32 7.86 10.76 0.69
CA ASP A 32 8.89 11.41 1.52
C ASP A 32 10.16 10.59 1.69
N TYR A 33 10.16 9.28 1.37
CA TYR A 33 11.40 8.49 1.33
C TYR A 33 12.28 8.84 0.11
N PHE A 34 11.67 9.31 -0.97
CA PHE A 34 12.37 9.69 -2.21
C PHE A 34 12.62 11.19 -2.31
N ASP A 35 11.91 12.00 -1.52
CA ASP A 35 12.13 13.44 -1.38
C ASP A 35 13.00 13.70 -0.15
N SER A 36 14.28 14.02 -0.36
CA SER A 36 15.31 14.11 0.68
C SER A 36 15.06 15.14 1.79
N ASP A 37 14.11 16.07 1.60
CA ASP A 37 13.87 17.20 2.51
C ASP A 37 12.77 16.95 3.56
N THR A 38 11.93 15.91 3.43
CA THR A 38 10.80 15.62 4.34
C THR A 38 11.01 14.43 5.29
N VAL A 39 12.09 13.66 5.12
CA VAL A 39 12.41 12.44 5.91
C VAL A 39 12.49 12.71 7.42
N GLN A 40 12.73 13.94 7.86
CA GLN A 40 12.92 14.25 9.29
C GLN A 40 11.62 14.48 10.08
N GLN A 41 10.44 14.56 9.44
CA GLN A 41 9.21 14.99 10.11
C GLN A 41 8.15 13.91 10.36
N GLN A 42 8.34 12.67 9.90
CA GLN A 42 7.36 11.60 10.16
C GLN A 42 7.73 10.72 11.35
N ASN A 43 6.68 10.32 12.07
CA ASN A 43 6.70 9.52 13.28
C ASN A 43 7.37 8.16 13.02
N ASN A 44 8.68 8.06 13.26
CA ASN A 44 9.52 6.86 13.14
C ASN A 44 9.02 5.63 13.93
N GLN A 45 7.87 5.71 14.60
CA GLN A 45 7.21 4.59 15.26
C GLN A 45 6.41 3.71 14.28
N GLU A 46 5.88 4.25 13.18
CA GLU A 46 5.16 3.44 12.20
C GLU A 46 6.17 2.74 11.28
N HIS A 47 6.22 1.41 11.39
CA HIS A 47 7.12 0.52 10.63
C HIS A 47 8.62 0.77 10.79
N LEU A 48 9.05 1.46 11.85
CA LEU A 48 10.47 1.62 12.20
C LEU A 48 11.35 2.21 11.07
N GLY A 49 10.75 2.96 10.14
CA GLY A 49 11.43 3.53 8.98
C GLY A 49 11.55 2.59 7.77
N ASP A 50 10.94 1.41 7.81
CA ASP A 50 10.85 0.53 6.65
C ASP A 50 9.93 1.12 5.58
N LEU A 51 10.38 1.02 4.33
CA LEU A 51 9.57 1.41 3.18
C LEU A 51 8.49 0.36 2.94
N VAL A 52 7.26 0.71 3.29
CA VAL A 52 6.09 -0.16 3.13
C VAL A 52 5.07 0.45 2.19
N TRP A 53 4.34 -0.41 1.48
CA TRP A 53 3.14 0.00 0.76
C TRP A 53 1.92 -0.19 1.65
N THR A 54 1.06 0.83 1.69
CA THR A 54 -0.25 0.76 2.35
C THR A 54 -1.32 0.51 1.31
N ILE A 55 -2.14 -0.52 1.53
CA ILE A 55 -3.26 -0.87 0.66
C ILE A 55 -4.55 -0.49 1.35
N HIS A 56 -5.35 0.36 0.73
CA HIS A 56 -6.70 0.67 1.17
C HIS A 56 -7.70 0.12 0.14
N ALA A 57 -8.47 -0.89 0.53
CA ALA A 57 -9.42 -1.58 -0.33
C ALA A 57 -10.81 -1.58 0.31
N ILE A 58 -11.85 -1.29 -0.49
CA ILE A 58 -13.23 -1.24 -0.01
C ILE A 58 -14.16 -1.99 -0.95
N ASN A 59 -15.17 -2.62 -0.36
CA ASN A 59 -16.32 -3.14 -1.09
C ASN A 59 -17.48 -2.18 -0.86
N LYS A 60 -18.14 -1.77 -1.93
CA LYS A 60 -19.41 -1.05 -1.83
C LYS A 60 -20.41 -2.03 -1.22
N LYS A 61 -21.09 -1.59 -0.17
CA LYS A 61 -22.27 -2.32 0.29
C LYS A 61 -23.32 -2.24 -0.83
N HIS A 62 -23.50 -3.34 -1.56
CA HIS A 62 -24.69 -3.51 -2.38
C HIS A 62 -25.89 -3.49 -1.44
N THR A 63 -26.66 -2.40 -1.51
CA THR A 63 -27.91 -2.19 -0.75
C THR A 63 -29.07 -2.52 -1.65
#